data_AF-A0A364N280-F1
#
_entry.id   AF-A0A364N280-F1
#
_cell.length_a   1.000
_cell.length_b   1.000
_cell.length_c   1.000
_cell.angle_alpha   90.00
_cell.angle_beta   90.00
_cell.angle_gamma   90.00
#
_symmetry.space_group_name_H-M   'P 1'
#
loop_
_entity.id
_entity.type
_entity.pdbx_description
1 polymer ?
#
loop_
_entity_poly.entity_id
_entity_poly.type
_entity_poly.pdbx_seq_one_letter_code
_entity_poly.pdbx_strand_id
1 'polypeptide(L)'
;MPSINSTVFHAYAYGTAFWYGLRGLCRVYDPVMVIGWFRPPSQLNLAPNTLEMYNVRNDGWCLVTLALILIALTNAVPFTSEPAEKLSSVSYAKSVVAATVFHHVTTGIGAYQHYKLPSHYNTSMGIGVWGNVWLSLTGLFTLAMLQSNAGTTPVEEATKKVK
;
A
#
# COMPACT_ATOMS: atom_id res chain seq x y z
N MET A 1 -7.08 -0.30 -25.77
CA MET A 1 -7.97 0.34 -24.77
C MET A 1 -7.84 -0.38 -23.45
N PRO A 2 -7.89 0.31 -22.29
CA PRO A 2 -7.76 -0.35 -21.00
C PRO A 2 -9.00 -1.21 -20.71
N SER A 3 -8.76 -2.44 -20.27
CA SER A 3 -9.79 -3.31 -19.69
C SER A 3 -10.11 -2.88 -18.26
N ILE A 4 -11.26 -3.29 -17.73
CA ILE A 4 -11.59 -3.08 -16.32
C ILE A 4 -10.48 -3.60 -15.40
N ASN A 5 -9.93 -4.78 -15.70
CA ASN A 5 -8.82 -5.38 -14.94
C ASN A 5 -7.58 -4.49 -14.90
N SER A 6 -7.17 -3.92 -16.03
CA SER A 6 -6.03 -3.00 -16.07
C SER A 6 -6.34 -1.77 -15.22
N THR A 7 -7.52 -1.17 -15.39
CA THR A 7 -7.92 0.04 -14.67
C THR A 7 -7.96 -0.15 -13.16
N VAL A 8 -8.61 -1.21 -12.67
CA VAL A 8 -8.71 -1.47 -11.21
C VAL A 8 -7.35 -1.81 -10.62
N PHE A 9 -6.53 -2.60 -11.33
CA PHE A 9 -5.18 -2.93 -10.90
C PHE A 9 -4.30 -1.68 -10.81
N HIS A 10 -4.29 -0.84 -11.85
CA HIS A 10 -3.50 0.39 -11.88
C HIS A 10 -3.90 1.36 -10.77
N ALA A 11 -5.21 1.57 -10.55
CA ALA A 11 -5.70 2.43 -9.48
C ALA A 11 -5.25 1.92 -8.10
N TYR A 12 -5.40 0.62 -7.84
CA TYR A 12 -4.95 0.01 -6.59
C TYR A 12 -3.43 0.07 -6.41
N ALA A 13 -2.67 -0.28 -7.45
CA ALA A 13 -1.22 -0.30 -7.42
C ALA A 13 -0.63 1.10 -7.17
N TYR A 14 -1.14 2.13 -7.84
CA TYR A 14 -0.68 3.52 -7.62
C TYR A 14 -1.10 4.03 -6.24
N GLY A 15 -2.31 3.76 -5.78
CA GLY A 15 -2.75 4.15 -4.43
C GLY A 15 -1.91 3.48 -3.34
N THR A 16 -1.63 2.19 -3.50
CA THR A 16 -0.78 1.43 -2.56
C THR A 16 0.68 1.90 -2.61
N ALA A 17 1.22 2.14 -3.80
CA ALA A 17 2.56 2.68 -3.99
C ALA A 17 2.69 4.08 -3.38
N PHE A 18 1.68 4.94 -3.55
CA PHE A 18 1.63 6.25 -2.91
C PHE A 18 1.65 6.13 -1.38
N TRP A 19 0.83 5.24 -0.82
CA TRP A 19 0.78 5.04 0.64
C TRP A 19 2.12 4.52 1.20
N TYR A 20 2.72 3.54 0.55
CA TYR A 20 4.05 3.04 0.92
C TYR A 20 5.13 4.10 0.75
N GLY A 21 5.14 4.83 -0.35
CA GLY A 21 6.07 5.91 -0.63
C GLY A 21 5.99 7.02 0.41
N LEU A 22 4.79 7.55 0.68
CA LEU A 22 4.56 8.60 1.67
C LEU A 22 5.07 8.16 3.05
N ARG A 23 4.62 7.00 3.54
CA ARG A 23 5.03 6.49 4.84
C ARG A 23 6.51 6.13 4.93
N GLY A 24 7.06 5.56 3.86
CA GLY A 24 8.45 5.18 3.77
C GLY A 24 9.37 6.40 3.77
N LEU A 25 9.06 7.40 2.95
CA LEU A 25 9.85 8.63 2.86
C LEU A 25 9.84 9.43 4.16
N CYS A 26 8.70 9.53 4.87
CA CYS A 26 8.67 10.15 6.20
C CYS A 26 9.65 9.48 7.18
N ARG A 27 9.72 8.15 7.18
CA ARG A 27 10.62 7.37 8.05
C ARG A 27 12.09 7.54 7.69
N VAL A 28 12.39 7.68 6.40
CA VAL A 28 13.76 7.90 5.92
C VAL A 28 14.24 9.30 6.28
N TYR A 29 13.41 10.30 5.97
CA TYR A 29 13.72 11.72 6.15
C TYR A 29 13.83 12.11 7.62
N ASP A 30 12.81 11.79 8.42
CA ASP A 30 12.77 12.12 9.85
C ASP A 30 12.30 10.93 10.69
N PRO A 31 13.20 9.97 10.98
CA PRO A 31 12.87 8.83 11.82
C PRO A 31 12.52 9.22 13.26
N VAL A 32 13.01 10.35 13.77
CA VAL A 32 12.77 10.78 15.15
C VAL A 32 11.32 11.22 15.33
N MET A 33 10.82 12.05 14.43
CA MET A 33 9.40 12.43 14.41
C MET A 33 8.50 11.19 14.29
N VAL A 34 8.87 10.27 13.39
CA VAL A 34 8.07 9.06 13.17
C VAL A 34 8.07 8.15 14.40
N ILE A 35 9.19 8.00 15.11
CA ILE A 35 9.23 7.32 16.42
C ILE A 35 8.25 7.98 17.39
N GLY A 36 8.23 9.32 17.44
CA GLY A 36 7.27 10.07 18.25
C GLY A 36 5.81 9.74 17.92
N TRP A 37 5.48 9.55 16.65
CA TRP A 37 4.13 9.11 16.24
C TRP A 37 3.79 7.69 16.69
N PHE A 38 4.77 6.78 16.68
CA PHE A 38 4.56 5.39 17.10
C PHE A 38 4.62 5.20 18.61
N ARG A 39 5.21 6.14 19.34
CA ARG A 39 5.42 6.05 20.78
C ARG A 39 4.08 6.13 21.55
N PRO A 40 3.83 5.18 22.47
CA PRO A 40 2.71 5.26 23.40
C PRO A 40 2.72 6.55 24.22
N PRO A 41 1.55 7.16 24.54
CA PRO A 41 1.47 8.29 25.46
C PRO A 41 2.18 8.03 26.81
N SER A 42 2.09 6.79 27.31
CA SER A 42 2.75 6.34 28.54
C SER A 42 4.29 6.33 28.49
N GLN A 43 4.89 6.52 27.31
CA GLN A 43 6.34 6.47 27.10
C GLN A 43 6.92 7.76 26.52
N LEU A 44 6.13 8.84 26.39
CA LEU A 44 6.56 10.10 25.75
C LEU A 44 7.76 10.79 26.41
N ASN A 45 8.06 10.45 27.67
CA ASN A 45 9.23 10.93 28.40
C ASN A 45 10.55 10.28 27.95
N LEU A 46 10.51 9.25 27.11
CA LEU A 46 11.68 8.54 26.63
C LEU A 46 12.21 9.16 25.33
N ALA A 47 13.51 9.44 25.30
CA ALA A 47 14.18 9.85 24.08
C ALA A 47 14.31 8.66 23.09
N PRO A 48 14.18 8.89 21.77
CA PRO A 48 14.45 7.88 20.77
C PRO A 48 15.87 7.33 20.88
N ASN A 49 16.02 6.00 20.88
CA ASN A 49 17.32 5.36 20.91
C ASN A 49 17.81 4.96 19.51
N THR A 50 19.08 4.56 19.42
CA THR A 50 19.74 4.23 18.15
C THR A 50 19.12 3.03 17.43
N LEU A 51 18.60 2.05 18.19
CA LEU A 51 17.93 0.87 17.62
C LEU A 51 16.57 1.23 17.01
N GLU A 52 15.78 2.08 17.68
CA GLU A 52 14.52 2.58 17.15
C GLU A 52 14.74 3.38 15.86
N MET A 53 15.74 4.28 15.85
CA MET A 53 16.10 5.06 14.65
C MET A 53 16.55 4.16 13.50
N TYR A 54 17.36 3.14 13.77
CA TYR A 54 17.78 2.16 12.77
C TYR A 54 16.57 1.40 12.19
N ASN A 55 15.72 0.84 13.05
CA ASN A 55 14.57 0.04 12.62
C ASN A 55 13.57 0.87 11.80
N VAL A 56 13.27 2.08 12.23
CA VAL A 56 12.34 2.98 11.53
C VAL A 56 12.88 3.38 10.17
N ARG A 57 14.18 3.74 10.08
CA ARG A 57 14.79 4.10 8.80
C ARG A 57 14.88 2.90 7.85
N ASN A 58 15.19 1.70 8.37
CA ASN A 58 15.23 0.47 7.57
C ASN A 58 13.83 0.09 7.04
N ASP A 59 12.81 0.11 7.91
CA ASP A 59 11.40 -0.06 7.52
C ASP A 59 10.99 0.97 6.46
N GLY A 60 11.46 2.21 6.59
CA GLY A 60 11.28 3.26 5.60
C GLY A 60 11.77 2.87 4.20
N TRP A 61 13.00 2.37 4.11
CA TRP A 61 13.56 1.90 2.84
C TRP A 61 12.83 0.67 2.29
N CYS A 62 12.42 -0.28 3.14
CA CYS A 62 11.61 -1.42 2.71
C CYS A 62 10.30 -0.95 2.05
N LEU A 63 9.59 0.02 2.66
CA LEU A 63 8.36 0.57 2.09
C LEU A 63 8.61 1.32 0.76
N VAL A 64 9.68 2.11 0.67
CA VAL A 64 10.06 2.78 -0.60
C VAL A 64 10.33 1.75 -1.69
N THR A 65 11.07 0.68 -1.39
CA THR A 65 11.32 -0.41 -2.34
C THR A 65 10.03 -1.08 -2.79
N LEU A 66 9.10 -1.37 -1.86
CA LEU A 66 7.79 -1.94 -2.22
C LEU A 66 6.98 -0.99 -3.12
N ALA A 67 7.03 0.32 -2.89
CA ALA A 67 6.38 1.31 -3.76
C ALA A 67 6.98 1.29 -5.19
N LEU A 68 8.31 1.24 -5.30
CA LEU A 68 9.00 1.17 -6.60
C LEU A 68 8.68 -0.12 -7.35
N ILE A 69 8.64 -1.26 -6.63
CA ILE A 69 8.25 -2.55 -7.21
C ILE A 69 6.82 -2.49 -7.77
N LEU A 70 5.88 -1.88 -7.03
CA LEU A 70 4.50 -1.71 -7.51
C LEU A 70 4.45 -0.87 -8.79
N ILE A 71 5.17 0.26 -8.84
CA ILE A 71 5.24 1.13 -10.02
C ILE A 71 5.90 0.40 -11.21
N ALA A 72 6.90 -0.44 -10.97
CA ALA A 72 7.51 -1.22 -12.04
C ALA A 72 6.52 -2.23 -12.64
N LEU A 73 5.69 -2.86 -11.81
CA LEU A 73 4.69 -3.85 -12.23
C LEU A 73 3.50 -3.25 -12.97
N THR A 74 3.29 -1.93 -12.89
CA THR A 74 2.25 -1.25 -13.69
C THR A 74 2.66 -0.99 -15.14
N ASN A 75 3.94 -1.19 -15.49
CA ASN A 75 4.56 -0.73 -16.75
C ASN A 75 4.49 0.80 -16.95
N ALA A 76 4.33 1.59 -15.87
CA ALA A 76 4.34 3.05 -15.95
C ALA A 76 5.70 3.61 -16.39
N VAL A 77 6.77 2.91 -16.04
CA VAL A 77 8.13 3.21 -16.46
C VAL A 77 8.55 2.11 -17.44
N PRO A 78 8.77 2.43 -18.73
CA PRO A 78 9.18 1.42 -19.70
C PRO A 78 10.63 1.01 -19.43
N PHE A 79 10.82 -0.17 -18.84
CA PHE A 79 12.15 -0.75 -18.60
C PHE A 79 12.66 -1.59 -19.79
N THR A 80 11.94 -1.60 -20.91
CA THR A 80 12.30 -2.32 -22.13
C THR A 80 11.90 -1.52 -23.36
N SER A 81 12.64 -1.72 -24.45
CA SER A 81 12.30 -1.22 -25.79
C SER A 81 11.16 -1.99 -26.46
N GLU A 82 10.70 -3.09 -25.85
CA GLU A 82 9.56 -3.84 -26.37
C GLU A 82 8.29 -2.99 -26.34
N PRO A 83 7.44 -3.07 -27.37
CA PRO A 83 6.17 -2.36 -27.41
C PRO A 83 5.32 -2.67 -26.18
N ALA A 84 4.73 -1.64 -25.56
CA ALA A 84 3.86 -1.78 -24.38
C ALA A 84 2.69 -2.77 -24.61
N GLU A 85 2.29 -2.97 -25.86
CA GLU A 85 1.27 -3.96 -26.29
C GLU A 85 1.64 -5.42 -25.97
N LYS A 86 2.94 -5.73 -25.86
CA LYS A 86 3.42 -7.08 -25.47
C LYS A 86 3.56 -7.25 -23.95
N LEU A 87 3.53 -6.17 -23.18
CA LEU A 87 3.73 -6.20 -21.73
C LEU A 87 2.38 -6.19 -21.01
N SER A 88 1.88 -7.38 -20.66
CA SER A 88 0.70 -7.49 -19.81
C SER A 88 1.08 -7.25 -18.34
N SER A 89 0.77 -6.07 -17.80
CA SER A 89 0.87 -5.76 -16.36
C SER A 89 -0.03 -6.65 -15.49
N VAL A 90 -0.95 -7.40 -16.11
CA VAL A 90 -1.97 -8.21 -15.43
C VAL A 90 -1.45 -9.59 -15.05
N SER A 91 -0.35 -10.09 -15.66
CA SER A 91 0.16 -11.45 -15.42
C SER A 91 0.51 -11.72 -13.94
N TYR A 92 0.98 -10.69 -13.22
CA TYR A 92 1.29 -10.79 -11.79
C TYR A 92 0.31 -10.01 -10.89
N ALA A 93 -0.70 -9.35 -11.47
CA ALA A 93 -1.60 -8.46 -10.73
C ALA A 93 -2.26 -9.15 -9.53
N LYS A 94 -2.75 -10.39 -9.71
CA LYS A 94 -3.39 -11.15 -8.62
C LYS A 94 -2.43 -11.41 -7.45
N SER A 95 -1.22 -11.89 -7.74
CA SER A 95 -0.21 -12.22 -6.73
C SER A 95 0.27 -10.98 -5.99
N VAL A 96 0.49 -9.89 -6.73
CA VAL A 96 0.91 -8.60 -6.17
C VAL A 96 -0.16 -8.03 -5.24
N VAL A 97 -1.41 -8.00 -5.69
CA VAL A 97 -2.54 -7.53 -4.88
C VAL A 97 -2.73 -8.39 -3.63
N ALA A 98 -2.63 -9.72 -3.75
CA ALA A 98 -2.73 -10.61 -2.60
C ALA A 98 -1.60 -10.37 -1.58
N ALA A 99 -0.36 -10.19 -2.04
CA ALA A 99 0.79 -9.91 -1.19
C ALA A 99 0.66 -8.56 -0.46
N THR A 100 0.19 -7.51 -1.15
CA THR A 100 -0.02 -6.21 -0.51
C THR A 100 -1.20 -6.21 0.46
N VAL A 101 -2.30 -6.92 0.15
CA VAL A 101 -3.40 -7.15 1.11
C VAL A 101 -2.88 -7.83 2.37
N PHE A 102 -2.08 -8.89 2.23
CA PHE A 102 -1.45 -9.55 3.38
C PHE A 102 -0.62 -8.59 4.22
N HIS A 103 0.18 -7.73 3.59
CA HIS A 103 0.97 -6.71 4.27
C HIS A 103 0.08 -5.66 4.98
N HIS A 104 -1.01 -5.20 4.37
CA HIS A 104 -1.96 -4.28 5.01
C HIS A 104 -2.63 -4.90 6.23
N VAL A 105 -3.06 -6.17 6.13
CA VAL A 105 -3.67 -6.89 7.25
C VAL A 105 -2.68 -7.03 8.41
N THR A 106 -1.47 -7.51 8.15
CA THR A 106 -0.47 -7.75 9.20
C THR A 106 0.00 -6.46 9.87
N THR A 107 0.23 -5.40 9.12
CA THR A 107 0.56 -4.08 9.69
C THR A 107 -0.64 -3.44 10.41
N GLY A 108 -1.87 -3.71 9.96
CA GLY A 108 -3.10 -3.33 10.65
C GLY A 108 -3.25 -4.02 12.01
N ILE A 109 -2.95 -5.32 12.10
CA ILE A 109 -2.92 -6.07 13.36
C ILE A 109 -1.88 -5.46 14.32
N GLY A 110 -0.68 -5.14 13.82
CA GLY A 110 0.35 -4.48 14.63
C GLY A 110 -0.09 -3.12 15.18
N ALA A 111 -0.73 -2.29 14.36
CA ALA A 111 -1.30 -1.01 14.81
C ALA A 111 -2.44 -1.23 15.83
N TYR A 112 -3.28 -2.24 15.61
CA TYR A 112 -4.41 -2.55 16.49
C TYR A 112 -3.96 -2.95 17.91
N GLN A 113 -2.83 -3.66 18.02
CA GLN A 113 -2.26 -4.04 19.32
C GLN A 113 -1.94 -2.82 20.21
N HIS A 114 -1.56 -1.69 19.61
CA HIS A 114 -1.36 -0.43 20.31
C HIS A 114 -2.68 0.36 20.47
N TYR A 115 -3.48 0.42 19.39
CA TYR A 115 -4.76 1.13 19.35
C TYR A 115 -5.72 0.71 20.48
N LYS A 116 -5.81 -0.60 20.75
CA LYS A 116 -6.78 -1.13 21.72
C LYS A 116 -6.44 -0.82 23.19
N LEU A 117 -5.20 -0.41 23.47
CA LEU A 117 -4.73 -0.16 24.84
C LEU A 117 -4.89 1.33 25.16
N PRO A 118 -5.67 1.71 26.20
CA PRO A 118 -5.86 3.12 26.56
C PRO A 118 -4.55 3.89 26.81
N SER A 119 -3.52 3.21 27.32
CA SER A 119 -2.20 3.80 27.59
C SER A 119 -1.29 3.94 26.37
N HIS A 120 -1.68 3.36 25.23
CA HIS A 120 -0.90 3.34 23.97
C HIS A 120 -1.63 3.99 22.80
N TYR A 121 -2.94 4.20 22.91
CA TYR A 121 -3.72 4.87 21.89
C TYR A 121 -3.18 6.27 21.59
N ASN A 122 -2.96 6.56 20.32
CA ASN A 122 -2.72 7.90 19.79
C ASN A 122 -3.30 8.00 18.37
N THR A 123 -3.39 9.22 17.82
CA THR A 123 -3.97 9.46 16.49
C THR A 123 -3.28 8.65 15.40
N SER A 124 -1.96 8.49 15.48
CA SER A 124 -1.16 7.72 14.52
C SER A 124 -1.54 6.24 14.51
N MET A 125 -1.85 5.64 15.66
CA MET A 125 -2.37 4.28 15.75
C MET A 125 -3.76 4.18 15.11
N GLY A 126 -4.61 5.18 15.32
CA GLY A 126 -5.92 5.25 14.67
C GLY A 126 -5.82 5.26 13.15
N ILE A 127 -4.95 6.13 12.61
CA ILE A 127 -4.65 6.17 11.17
C ILE A 127 -4.07 4.82 10.70
N GLY A 128 -3.17 4.22 11.49
CA GLY A 128 -2.57 2.92 11.20
C GLY A 128 -3.58 1.78 11.08
N VAL A 129 -4.60 1.75 11.94
CA VAL A 129 -5.68 0.76 11.89
C VAL A 129 -6.60 1.01 10.72
N TRP A 130 -7.24 2.18 10.67
CA TRP A 130 -8.29 2.46 9.69
C TRP A 130 -7.75 2.61 8.27
N GLY A 131 -6.55 3.15 8.11
CA GLY A 131 -5.85 3.18 6.82
C GLY A 131 -5.59 1.77 6.29
N ASN A 132 -5.16 0.83 7.14
CA ASN A 132 -4.94 -0.56 6.73
C ASN A 132 -6.25 -1.32 6.48
N VAL A 133 -7.33 -1.04 7.21
CA VAL A 133 -8.67 -1.58 6.91
C VAL A 133 -9.10 -1.14 5.51
N TRP A 134 -9.03 0.15 5.21
CA TRP A 134 -9.37 0.69 3.89
C TRP A 134 -8.54 0.05 2.76
N LEU A 135 -7.22 -0.04 2.93
CA LEU A 135 -6.31 -0.63 1.94
C LEU A 135 -6.54 -2.13 1.75
N SER A 136 -6.91 -2.85 2.83
CA SER A 136 -7.27 -4.26 2.74
C SER A 136 -8.58 -4.46 1.98
N LEU A 137 -9.61 -3.65 2.26
CA LEU A 137 -10.91 -3.73 1.57
C LEU A 137 -10.78 -3.38 0.08
N THR A 138 -10.07 -2.31 -0.25
CA THR A 138 -9.82 -1.93 -1.65
C THR A 138 -8.98 -2.98 -2.40
N GLY A 139 -8.02 -3.62 -1.73
CA GLY A 139 -7.24 -4.71 -2.30
C GLY A 139 -8.06 -5.98 -2.51
N LEU A 140 -8.92 -6.35 -1.56
CA LEU A 140 -9.86 -7.47 -1.72
C LEU A 140 -10.86 -7.22 -2.85
N PHE A 141 -11.39 -5.99 -2.97
CA PHE A 141 -12.22 -5.58 -4.09
C PHE A 141 -11.48 -5.73 -5.43
N THR A 142 -10.24 -5.25 -5.50
CA THR A 142 -9.39 -5.37 -6.70
C THR A 142 -9.14 -6.83 -7.05
N LEU A 143 -8.84 -7.68 -6.06
CA LEU A 143 -8.61 -9.10 -6.25
C LEU A 143 -9.86 -9.82 -6.78
N ALA A 144 -11.03 -9.52 -6.22
CA ALA A 144 -12.31 -10.06 -6.67
C ALA A 144 -12.60 -9.67 -8.13
N MET A 145 -12.37 -8.41 -8.50
CA MET A 145 -12.52 -7.93 -9.89
C MET A 145 -11.57 -8.66 -10.85
N LEU A 146 -10.30 -8.83 -10.47
CA LEU A 146 -9.30 -9.57 -11.25
C LEU A 146 -9.64 -11.06 -11.42
N GLN A 147 -10.41 -11.64 -10.49
CA GLN A 147 -10.91 -13.02 -10.57
C GLN A 147 -12.20 -13.13 -11.39
N SER A 148 -12.92 -12.03 -11.59
CA SER A 148 -14.19 -12.03 -12.30
C SER A 148 -14.04 -12.10 -13.83
N ASN A 149 -15.01 -12.73 -14.49
CA ASN A 149 -15.09 -12.75 -15.96
C ASN A 149 -15.46 -11.38 -16.56
N ALA A 150 -15.99 -10.45 -15.75
CA ALA A 150 -16.30 -9.09 -16.19
C ALA A 150 -15.05 -8.22 -16.37
N GLY A 151 -13.91 -8.63 -15.81
CA GLY A 151 -12.69 -7.85 -15.80
C GLY A 151 -12.03 -7.65 -17.17
N THR A 152 -12.32 -8.50 -18.16
CA THR A 152 -11.78 -8.40 -19.52
C THR A 152 -12.55 -7.39 -20.39
N THR A 153 -13.74 -6.97 -19.97
CA THR A 153 -14.57 -6.02 -20.71
C THR A 153 -13.84 -4.67 -20.87
N PRO A 154 -13.87 -4.06 -22.06
CA PRO A 154 -13.37 -2.70 -22.25
C PRO A 154 -14.15 -1.70 -21.39
N VAL A 155 -13.46 -0.76 -20.76
CA VAL A 155 -14.10 0.24 -19.86
C VAL A 155 -15.21 1.03 -20.58
N GLU A 156 -15.03 1.35 -21.85
CA GLU A 156 -16.02 2.10 -22.65
C GLU A 156 -17.34 1.35 -22.85
N GLU A 157 -17.28 0.02 -22.96
CA GLU A 157 -18.49 -0.80 -23.07
C GLU A 157 -19.25 -0.84 -21.74
N ALA A 158 -18.51 -0.88 -20.62
CA ALA A 158 -19.09 -0.84 -19.28
C ALA A 158 -19.74 0.51 -18.97
N THR A 159 -19.13 1.63 -19.37
CA THR A 159 -19.68 2.98 -19.10
C THR A 159 -20.92 3.29 -19.94
N LYS A 160 -21.06 2.68 -21.13
CA LYS A 160 -22.28 2.80 -21.95
C LYS A 160 -23.52 2.16 -21.32
N LYS A 161 -23.37 1.16 -20.45
CA LYS A 161 -24.49 0.48 -19.76
C LYS A 161 -25.01 1.25 -18.53
N VAL A 162 -24.30 2.29 -18.10
CA VAL A 162 -24.61 3.09 -16.90
C VAL A 162 -25.25 4.44 -17.26
N LYS A 163 -25.24 4.83 -18.54
CA LYS A 163 -26.01 5.96 -19.07
C LYS A 163 -27.42 5.53 -19.44
#